data_AF-A0A920UBD7-F1
#
_entry.id   AF-A0A920UBD7-F1
#
_cell.length_a   1.000
_cell.length_b   1.000
_cell.length_c   1.000
_cell.angle_alpha   90.00
_cell.angle_beta   90.00
_cell.angle_gamma   90.00
#
_symmetry.space_group_name_H-M   'P 1'
#
loop_
_entity.id
_entity.type
_entity.pdbx_description
1 polymer ?
#
loop_
_entity_poly.entity_id
_entity_poly.type
_entity_poly.pdbx_seq_one_letter_code
_entity_poly.pdbx_strand_id
1 'polypeptide(L)'
;MREISQQLEELVTANRILAHEGVVDAFGHISMRHPDRTDRYILSQSRAPNLVDISDLMEYTLNGDPVNQQGRNMYSERAIHGGIYEARAT
;
A
#
# COMPACT_ATOMS: atom_id res chain seq x y z
N MET A 1 11.03 13.64 11.96
CA MET A 1 10.21 12.58 11.33
C MET A 1 8.96 13.23 10.76
N ARG A 2 8.44 12.76 9.62
CA ARG A 2 7.10 13.17 9.17
C ARG A 2 6.07 12.42 10.01
N GLU A 3 4.91 13.02 10.23
CA GLU A 3 3.79 12.33 10.85
C GLU A 3 3.27 11.23 9.92
N ILE A 4 2.86 10.08 10.47
CA ILE A 4 2.37 8.95 9.66
C ILE A 4 1.21 9.36 8.75
N SER A 5 0.33 10.25 9.23
CA SER A 5 -0.79 10.80 8.44
C SER A 5 -0.34 11.45 7.14
N GLN A 6 0.74 12.25 7.18
CA GLN A 6 1.30 12.88 5.99
C GLN A 6 1.82 11.83 4.99
N GLN A 7 2.45 10.76 5.48
CA GLN A 7 2.96 9.70 4.61
C GLN A 7 1.83 8.88 3.97
N LEU A 8 0.71 8.70 4.67
CA LEU A 8 -0.50 8.08 4.10
C LEU A 8 -1.09 8.95 2.98
N GLU A 9 -1.14 10.26 3.16
CA GLU A 9 -1.57 11.21 2.12
C GLU A 9 -0.62 11.18 0.91
N GLU A 10 0.68 11.08 1.14
CA GLU A 10 1.67 10.89 0.07
C GLU A 10 1.45 9.57 -0.67
N LEU A 11 1.11 8.47 0.01
CA LEU A 11 0.82 7.19 -0.63
C LEU A 11 -0.44 7.25 -1.50
N VAL A 12 -1.51 7.91 -1.03
CA VAL A 12 -2.71 8.18 -1.85
C VAL A 12 -2.35 9.02 -3.07
N THR A 13 -1.56 10.07 -2.85
CA THR A 13 -1.09 10.97 -3.92
C THR A 13 -0.26 10.21 -4.96
N ALA A 14 0.64 9.33 -4.52
CA ALA A 14 1.45 8.49 -5.41
C ALA A 14 0.58 7.56 -6.28
N ASN A 15 -0.43 6.90 -5.69
CA ASN A 15 -1.39 6.08 -6.47
C ASN A 15 -2.06 6.92 -7.58
N ARG A 16 -2.55 8.12 -7.24
CA ARG A 16 -3.24 9.00 -8.18
C ARG A 16 -2.31 9.58 -9.25
N ILE A 17 -1.07 9.93 -8.90
CA ILE A 17 -0.05 10.40 -9.86
C ILE A 17 0.28 9.28 -10.86
N LEU A 18 0.59 8.07 -10.37
CA LEU A 18 0.97 6.97 -11.26
C LEU A 18 -0.15 6.61 -12.26
N ALA A 19 -1.41 6.69 -11.82
CA ALA A 19 -2.56 6.49 -12.70
C ALA A 19 -2.73 7.64 -13.71
N HIS A 20 -2.60 8.89 -13.25
CA HIS A 20 -2.75 10.08 -14.10
C HIS A 20 -1.68 10.12 -15.20
N GLU A 21 -0.44 9.77 -14.86
CA GLU A 21 0.69 9.73 -15.80
C GLU A 21 0.71 8.45 -16.67
N GLY A 22 -0.25 7.53 -16.49
CA GLY A 22 -0.35 6.29 -17.26
C GLY A 22 0.79 5.29 -16.99
N VAL A 23 1.48 5.41 -15.85
CA VAL A 23 2.53 4.48 -15.42
C VAL A 23 1.92 3.15 -14.96
N VAL A 24 0.75 3.21 -14.34
CA VAL A 24 -0.06 2.05 -13.97
C VAL A 24 -1.44 2.14 -14.60
N ASP A 25 -2.03 0.98 -14.89
CA ASP A 25 -3.43 0.87 -15.32
C ASP A 25 -4.35 0.63 -14.11
N ALA A 26 -5.56 0.13 -14.37
CA ALA A 26 -6.55 -0.15 -13.34
C ALA A 26 -6.16 -1.30 -12.36
N PHE A 27 -5.12 -2.08 -12.67
CA PHE A 27 -4.68 -3.24 -11.90
C PHE A 27 -3.37 -3.02 -11.15
N GLY A 28 -2.61 -1.97 -11.49
CA GLY A 28 -1.38 -1.64 -10.77
C GLY A 28 -1.65 -1.13 -9.35
N HIS A 29 -0.61 -1.11 -8.52
CA HIS A 29 -0.69 -0.64 -7.14
C HIS A 29 0.70 -0.30 -6.59
N ILE A 30 0.76 0.54 -5.55
CA ILE A 30 1.99 0.94 -4.86
C ILE A 30 1.80 0.81 -3.34
N SER A 31 2.85 0.38 -2.65
CA SER A 31 2.91 0.27 -1.20
C SER A 31 4.01 1.16 -0.61
N MET A 32 3.96 1.37 0.70
CA MET A 32 5.07 1.89 1.50
C MET A 32 5.35 0.96 2.68
N ARG A 33 6.60 0.89 3.16
CA ARG A 33 6.88 0.26 4.45
C ARG A 33 6.27 1.12 5.56
N HIS A 34 5.75 0.50 6.62
CA HIS A 34 5.25 1.26 7.75
C HIS A 34 6.44 1.96 8.46
N PRO A 35 6.38 3.29 8.70
CA PRO A 35 7.53 4.09 9.15
C PRO A 35 8.06 3.64 10.51
N ASP A 36 7.16 3.28 11.44
CA ASP A 36 7.53 2.87 12.81
C ASP A 36 7.53 1.35 13.02
N ARG A 37 7.20 0.56 11.99
CA ARG A 37 6.97 -0.89 12.10
C ARG A 37 7.56 -1.60 10.90
N THR A 38 8.85 -1.94 10.98
CA THR A 38 9.58 -2.57 9.87
C THR A 38 9.03 -3.95 9.49
N ASP A 39 8.28 -4.59 10.39
CA ASP A 39 7.54 -5.85 10.19
C ASP A 39 6.23 -5.68 9.38
N ARG A 40 5.94 -4.46 8.91
CA ARG A 40 4.68 -4.12 8.25
C ARG A 40 4.86 -3.24 7.03
N TYR A 41 3.86 -3.28 6.16
CA TYR A 41 3.71 -2.34 5.06
C TYR A 41 2.25 -1.90 4.89
N ILE A 42 2.06 -0.82 4.16
CA ILE A 42 0.77 -0.18 3.91
C ILE A 42 0.50 -0.21 2.41
N LEU A 43 -0.70 -0.64 2.05
CA LEU A 43 -1.18 -0.78 0.67
C LEU A 43 -2.69 -0.56 0.65
N SER A 44 -3.24 -0.06 -0.45
CA SER A 44 -4.70 0.06 -0.61
C SER A 44 -5.39 -1.31 -0.60
N GLN A 45 -6.68 -1.34 -0.28
CA GLN A 45 -7.57 -2.42 -0.71
C GLN A 45 -7.60 -2.53 -2.24
N SER A 46 -8.07 -3.66 -2.77
CA SER A 46 -8.19 -3.90 -4.21
C SER A 46 -9.11 -2.86 -4.86
N ARG A 47 -8.53 -1.87 -5.53
CA ARG A 47 -9.23 -0.68 -6.04
C ARG A 47 -8.37 0.06 -7.05
N ALA A 48 -8.96 0.49 -8.17
CA ALA A 48 -8.22 1.25 -9.19
C ALA A 48 -7.42 2.44 -8.57
N PRO A 49 -6.12 2.62 -8.91
CA PRO A 49 -5.25 3.59 -8.23
C PRO A 49 -5.74 5.04 -8.25
N ASN A 50 -6.42 5.46 -9.31
CA ASN A 50 -7.01 6.79 -9.42
C ASN A 50 -8.17 7.05 -8.44
N LEU A 51 -8.75 6.01 -7.86
CA LEU A 51 -9.88 6.09 -6.92
C LEU A 51 -9.47 5.91 -5.46
N VAL A 52 -8.20 5.56 -5.18
CA VAL A 52 -7.70 5.30 -3.83
C VAL A 52 -7.84 6.54 -2.96
N ASP A 53 -8.28 6.35 -1.72
CA ASP A 53 -8.35 7.34 -0.64
C ASP A 53 -7.73 6.79 0.66
N ILE A 54 -7.61 7.62 1.70
CA ILE A 54 -7.03 7.25 3.00
C ILE A 54 -7.79 6.08 3.64
N SER A 55 -9.12 6.04 3.51
CA SER A 55 -9.95 4.97 4.06
C SER A 55 -9.75 3.62 3.37
N ASP A 56 -9.17 3.62 2.16
CA ASP A 56 -8.84 2.40 1.42
C ASP A 56 -7.53 1.78 1.90
N LEU A 57 -6.69 2.52 2.63
CA LEU A 57 -5.39 2.02 3.07
C LEU A 57 -5.53 0.94 4.15
N MET A 58 -4.69 -0.09 4.02
CA MET A 58 -4.65 -1.28 4.85
C MET A 58 -3.21 -1.56 5.26
N GLU A 59 -3.03 -1.99 6.51
CA GLU A 59 -1.75 -2.53 7.00
C GLU A 59 -1.68 -4.03 6.77
N TYR A 60 -0.50 -4.48 6.36
CA TYR A 60 -0.18 -5.88 6.13
C TYR A 60 1.12 -6.26 6.86
N THR A 61 1.21 -7.52 7.29
CA THR A 61 2.47 -8.14 7.71
C THR A 61 3.36 -8.43 6.49
N LEU A 62 4.63 -8.78 6.69
CA LEU A 62 5.53 -9.17 5.58
C LEU A 62 5.07 -10.43 4.81
N ASN A 63 4.24 -11.29 5.42
CA ASN A 63 3.61 -12.42 4.72
C ASN A 63 2.44 -12.00 3.81
N GLY A 64 2.05 -10.72 3.84
CA GLY A 64 0.89 -10.21 3.12
C GLY A 64 -0.44 -10.47 3.85
N ASP A 65 -0.43 -10.82 5.13
CA ASP A 65 -1.65 -10.98 5.91
C ASP A 65 -2.14 -9.60 6.39
N PRO A 66 -3.45 -9.29 6.27
CA PRO A 66 -3.97 -8.02 6.75
C PRO A 66 -3.93 -7.98 8.28
N VAL A 67 -3.45 -6.86 8.85
CA VAL A 67 -3.52 -6.65 10.31
C VAL A 67 -4.97 -6.53 10.78
N ASN A 68 -5.82 -5.90 9.96
CA ASN A 68 -7.27 -5.86 10.16
C ASN A 68 -8.00 -5.70 8.82
N GLN A 69 -8.56 -6.79 8.31
CA GLN A 69 -9.16 -6.81 6.98
C GLN A 69 -10.47 -6.01 6.90
N GLN A 70 -11.31 -6.06 7.95
CA GLN A 70 -12.63 -5.44 7.98
C GLN A 70 -13.52 -5.79 6.76
N GLY A 71 -13.40 -7.01 6.23
CA GLY A 71 -14.16 -7.46 5.05
C GLY A 71 -13.74 -6.82 3.72
N ARG A 72 -12.67 -6.02 3.69
CA ARG A 72 -12.15 -5.39 2.46
C ARG A 72 -11.49 -6.42 1.53
N ASN A 73 -11.67 -6.24 0.23
CA ASN A 73 -11.01 -7.04 -0.78
C ASN A 73 -9.53 -6.64 -0.89
N MET A 74 -8.63 -7.61 -1.00
CA MET A 74 -7.19 -7.36 -1.04
C MET A 74 -6.63 -7.73 -2.41
N TYR A 75 -5.56 -7.05 -2.83
CA TYR A 75 -4.81 -7.48 -4.01
C TYR A 75 -4.28 -8.91 -3.81
N SER A 76 -4.44 -9.76 -4.82
CA SER A 76 -3.84 -11.10 -4.84
C SER A 76 -2.31 -11.02 -4.84
N GLU A 77 -1.76 -10.02 -5.53
CA GLU A 77 -0.33 -9.80 -5.75
C GLU A 77 0.41 -9.17 -4.56
N ARG A 78 -0.28 -8.86 -3.46
CA ARG A 78 0.30 -8.24 -2.26
C ARG A 78 1.50 -9.01 -1.68
N ALA A 79 1.56 -10.32 -1.92
CA ALA A 79 2.69 -11.17 -1.54
C ALA A 79 4.03 -10.72 -2.15
N ILE A 80 4.01 -10.09 -3.35
CA ILE A 80 5.20 -9.53 -3.98
C ILE A 80 5.78 -8.39 -3.13
N HIS A 81 4.93 -7.52 -2.58
CA HIS A 81 5.35 -6.39 -1.74
C HIS A 81 5.96 -6.89 -0.43
N GLY A 82 5.26 -7.82 0.23
CA GLY A 82 5.74 -8.46 1.45
C GLY A 82 7.11 -9.11 1.28
N GLY A 83 7.28 -9.92 0.22
CA GLY A 83 8.54 -10.58 -0.09
C GLY A 83 9.70 -9.62 -0.41
N ILE A 84 9.43 -8.51 -1.11
CA ILE A 84 10.46 -7.48 -1.35
C ILE A 84 10.86 -6.79 -0.04
N TYR A 85 9.90 -6.45 0.82
CA TYR A 85 10.19 -5.85 2.11
C TYR A 85 10.90 -6.82 3.07
N GLU A 86 10.62 -8.12 3.00
CA GLU A 86 11.38 -9.13 3.76
C GLU A 86 12.83 -9.24 3.25
N ALA A 87 13.02 -9.34 1.93
CA ALA A 87 14.35 -9.49 1.33
C ALA A 87 15.22 -8.23 1.43
N ARG A 88 14.62 -7.05 1.62
CA ARG A 88 15.31 -5.74 1.65
C ARG A 88 14.95 -4.96 2.89
N ALA A 89 15.56 -5.30 4.02
CA ALA A 89 15.31 -4.73 5.35
C ALA A 89 15.88 -3.30 5.58
N THR A 90 16.32 -2.62 4.53
CA THR A 90 16.93 -1.28 4.57
C THR A 90 15.93 -0.17 4.32
#